data_AF-X1C159-F1
#
_entry.id   AF-X1C159-F1
#
_cell.length_a   1.000
_cell.length_b   1.000
_cell.length_c   1.000
_cell.angle_alpha   90.00
_cell.angle_beta   90.00
_cell.angle_gamma   90.00
#
_symmetry.space_group_name_H-M   'P 1'
#
loop_
_entity.id
_entity.type
_entity.pdbx_description
1 polymer ?
#
loop_
_entity_poly.entity_id
_entity_poly.type
_entity_poly.pdbx_seq_one_letter_code
_entity_poly.pdbx_strand_id
1 'polypeptide(L)' 'MGKGDFDQLYIKGSEGYLLVMQAGPNAVLTVSTTKEVRLGLILLDCRRTCEKIAQLI' A
#
# COMPACT_ATOMS: atom_id res chain seq x y z
N MET A 1 4.99 22.62 2.98
CA MET A 1 5.95 21.50 3.10
C MET A 1 5.93 20.74 1.78
N GLY A 2 6.95 20.88 0.94
CA GLY A 2 7.00 20.26 -0.40
C GLY A 2 7.32 18.77 -0.32
N LYS A 3 6.28 17.93 -0.21
CA LYS A 3 6.43 16.46 -0.17
C LYS A 3 6.12 15.76 -1.50
N GLY A 4 5.70 16.52 -2.52
CA GLY A 4 5.31 15.96 -3.81
C GLY A 4 4.00 15.17 -3.72
N ASP A 5 3.79 14.30 -4.70
CA ASP A 5 2.61 13.44 -4.78
C ASP A 5 2.66 12.32 -3.74
N PHE A 6 1.48 11.80 -3.37
CA PHE A 6 1.35 10.70 -2.44
C PHE A 6 1.84 9.39 -3.08
N ASP A 7 2.87 8.76 -2.52
CA ASP A 7 3.36 7.44 -2.93
C ASP A 7 2.77 6.31 -2.06
N GLN A 8 3.01 6.38 -0.74
CA GLN A 8 2.55 5.37 0.21
C GLN A 8 2.47 5.89 1.66
N LEU A 9 1.62 5.25 2.47
CA LEU A 9 1.53 5.38 3.93
C LEU A 9 1.64 4.00 4.57
N TYR A 10 2.39 3.94 5.67
CA TYR A 10 2.60 2.73 6.45
C TYR A 10 2.29 2.99 7.92
N ILE A 11 1.36 2.22 8.48
CA ILE A 11 1.02 2.26 9.91
C ILE A 11 1.29 0.90 10.53
N LYS A 12 2.08 0.89 11.60
CA LYS A 12 2.29 -0.27 12.47
C LYS A 12 1.45 -0.13 13.73
N GLY A 13 0.47 -0.99 13.89
CA GLY A 13 -0.26 -1.19 15.14
C GLY A 13 0.38 -2.28 15.99
N SER A 14 -0.09 -2.43 17.24
CA SER A 14 0.36 -3.52 18.12
C SER A 14 0.00 -4.91 17.57
N GLU A 15 -1.13 -5.01 16.86
CA GLU A 15 -1.68 -6.27 16.36
C GLU A 15 -1.56 -6.45 14.84
N GLY A 16 -0.92 -5.52 14.14
CA GLY A 16 -0.86 -5.58 12.70
C GLY A 16 -0.41 -4.33 12.00
N TYR A 17 -0.73 -4.26 10.71
CA TYR A 17 -0.28 -3.20 9.82
C TYR A 17 -1.43 -2.71 8.94
N LEU A 18 -1.44 -1.41 8.66
CA LEU A 18 -2.25 -0.80 7.61
C LEU A 18 -1.33 -0.20 6.56
N LEU A 19 -1.46 -0.65 5.32
CA LEU A 19 -0.73 -0.18 4.15
C LEU A 19 -1.70 0.62 3.28
N VAL A 20 -1.30 1.80 2.83
CA VAL A 20 -2.03 2.55 1.80
C VAL A 20 -1.03 2.92 0.72
N MET A 21 -1.27 2.54 -0.52
CA MET A 21 -0.34 2.77 -1.64
C MET A 21 -1.08 3.39 -2.82
N GLN A 22 -0.46 4.33 -3.52
CA GLN A 22 -1.01 4.86 -4.75
C GLN A 22 -1.26 3.73 -5.77
N ALA A 23 -2.41 3.75 -6.41
CA ALA A 23 -2.86 2.72 -7.36
C ALA A 23 -3.48 3.38 -8.59
N GLY A 24 -2.68 4.17 -9.31
CA GLY A 24 -3.13 5.01 -10.43
C GLY A 24 -3.27 6.49 -10.05
N PRO A 25 -3.74 7.34 -10.98
CA PRO A 25 -3.75 8.79 -10.79
C PRO A 25 -4.72 9.25 -9.69
N ASN A 26 -5.85 8.55 -9.51
CA ASN A 26 -6.94 8.99 -8.64
C ASN A 26 -7.42 7.89 -7.66
N ALA A 27 -6.58 6.87 -7.38
CA ALA A 27 -6.96 5.77 -6.49
C ALA A 27 -5.80 5.30 -5.62
N VAL A 28 -6.16 4.62 -4.53
CA VAL A 28 -5.23 3.99 -3.59
C VAL A 28 -5.67 2.56 -3.28
N LEU A 29 -4.69 1.68 -3.09
CA LEU A 29 -4.87 0.35 -2.52
C LEU A 29 -4.66 0.42 -1.01
N THR A 30 -5.65 -0.02 -0.23
CA THR A 30 -5.55 -0.11 1.24
C THR A 30 -5.59 -1.57 1.68
N VAL A 31 -4.63 -1.99 2.50
CA VAL A 31 -4.50 -3.36 3.01
C VAL A 31 -4.32 -3.34 4.52
N SER A 32 -5.15 -4.10 5.24
CA SER A 32 -5.01 -4.38 6.67
C SER A 32 -4.57 -5.82 6.88
N THR A 33 -3.63 -6.04 7.80
CA THR A 33 -3.04 -7.36 8.01
C THR A 33 -2.57 -7.52 9.46
N THR A 34 -2.33 -8.77 9.90
CA THR A 34 -1.90 -9.08 11.27
C THR A 34 -0.40 -8.88 11.45
N LYS A 35 0.07 -8.90 12.70
CA LYS A 35 1.49 -8.70 13.03
C LYS A 35 2.40 -9.83 12.54
N GLU A 36 1.85 -11.03 12.32
CA GLU A 36 2.57 -12.22 11.83
C GLU A 36 2.80 -12.21 10.32
N VAL A 37 2.28 -11.21 9.60
CA VAL A 37 2.46 -11.11 8.16
C VAL A 37 3.95 -11.02 7.80
N ARG A 38 4.31 -11.71 6.72
CA ARG A 38 5.64 -11.56 6.09
C ARG A 38 5.67 -10.21 5.37
N LEU A 39 6.04 -9.15 6.09
CA LEU A 39 5.91 -7.76 5.62
C LEU A 39 6.54 -7.50 4.24
N GLY A 40 7.72 -8.06 3.97
CA GLY A 40 8.36 -7.92 2.66
C GLY A 40 7.57 -8.56 1.51
N LEU A 41 6.90 -9.69 1.75
CA LEU A 41 6.10 -10.38 0.74
C LEU A 41 4.80 -9.64 0.46
N ILE A 42 4.10 -9.16 1.50
CA ILE A 42 2.86 -8.40 1.28
C ILE A 42 3.12 -7.07 0.58
N LEU A 43 4.24 -6.40 0.87
CA LEU A 43 4.63 -5.18 0.15
C LEU A 43 4.91 -5.44 -1.34
N LEU A 44 5.60 -6.55 -1.66
CA LEU A 44 5.84 -6.96 -3.05
C LEU A 44 4.52 -7.21 -3.79
N ASP A 45 3.58 -7.89 -3.13
CA ASP A 45 2.29 -8.21 -3.73
C ASP A 45 1.39 -6.97 -3.90
N CYS A 46 1.40 -6.06 -2.92
CA CYS A 46 0.70 -4.78 -3.00
C CYS A 46 1.21 -3.94 -4.16
N ARG A 47 2.53 -3.81 -4.36
CA ARG A 47 3.10 -3.06 -5.50
C ARG A 47 2.63 -3.60 -6.84
N ARG A 48 2.71 -4.90 -7.05
CA ARG A 48 2.23 -5.57 -8.28
C ARG A 48 0.72 -5.39 -8.47
N THR A 49 -0.03 -5.34 -7.37
CA THR A 49 -1.49 -5.12 -7.42
C THR A 49 -1.83 -3.68 -7.79
N CYS A 50 -1.12 -2.70 -7.22
CA CYS A 50 -1.25 -1.28 -7.61
C CYS A 50 -0.97 -1.07 -9.10
N GLU A 51 0.08 -1.69 -9.64
CA GLU A 51 0.40 -1.64 -11.07
C GLU A 51 -0.74 -2.18 -11.95
N LYS A 52 -1.35 -3.30 -11.54
CA LYS A 52 -2.51 -3.87 -12.24
C LYS A 52 -3.74 -2.98 -12.14
N ILE A 53 -4.02 -2.41 -10.98
CA ILE A 53 -5.14 -1.48 -10.79
C ILE A 53 -4.96 -0.25 -11.68
N ALA A 54 -3.76 0.32 -11.71
CA ALA A 54 -3.43 1.48 -12.53
C ALA A 54 -3.58 1.24 -14.04
N GLN A 55 -3.53 -0.01 -14.50
CA GLN A 55 -3.80 -0.36 -15.91
C GLN A 55 -5.30 -0.46 -16.24
N LEU A 56 -6.16 -0.58 -15.22
CA LEU A 56 -7.61 -0.75 -15.39
C LEU A 56 -8.40 0.55 -15.26
N ILE A 57 -7.82 1.58 -14.65
CA ILE A 57 -8.51 2.84 -14.30
C ILE A 57 -7.85 4.07 -14.92
#